data_AF-A0A534SDG6-F1
#
_entry.id   AF-A0A534SDG6-F1
#
_cell.length_a   1.000
_cell.length_b   1.000
_cell.length_c   1.000
_cell.angle_alpha   90.00
_cell.angle_beta   90.00
_cell.angle_gamma   90.00
#
_symmetry.space_group_name_H-M   'P 1'
#
loop_
_entity.id
_entity.type
_entity.pdbx_description
1 polymer ?
#
loop_
_entity_poly.entity_id
_entity_poly.type
_entity_poly.pdbx_seq_one_letter_code
_entity_poly.pdbx_strand_id
1 'polypeptide(L)'
;MDKRKASEVTRRLAVVLMSPDWIGRPLIAPPGLSADRLTLLREALMKALSDPEFKAEAQKRNWEVEPVTGQELEAIAKKVIVQPPDVVERMKKVLAQ
;
A
#
# COMPACT_ATOMS: atom_id res chain seq x y z
N MET A 1 -15.23 27.62 -2.53
CA MET A 1 -14.30 26.97 -3.49
C MET A 1 -14.75 25.54 -3.67
N ASP A 2 -15.18 25.21 -4.88
CA ASP A 2 -15.87 23.98 -5.23
C ASP A 2 -14.91 22.77 -5.20
N LYS A 3 -14.84 22.06 -4.06
CA LYS A 3 -13.91 20.94 -3.80
C LYS A 3 -14.18 19.70 -4.67
N ARG A 4 -15.03 19.77 -5.71
CA ARG A 4 -15.50 18.61 -6.49
C ARG A 4 -15.17 18.66 -8.00
N LYS A 5 -14.31 19.57 -8.48
CA LYS A 5 -14.02 19.72 -9.93
C LYS A 5 -12.85 18.91 -10.49
N ALA A 6 -12.27 17.97 -9.75
CA ALA A 6 -11.26 17.08 -10.33
C ALA A 6 -11.94 16.04 -11.23
N SER A 7 -11.47 15.90 -12.47
CA SER A 7 -11.90 14.80 -13.35
C SER A 7 -11.53 13.45 -12.73
N GLU A 8 -12.24 12.39 -13.11
CA GLU A 8 -11.97 11.03 -12.62
C GLU A 8 -10.51 10.61 -12.90
N VAL A 9 -9.96 11.01 -14.05
CA VAL A 9 -8.56 10.82 -14.42
C VAL A 9 -7.62 11.49 -13.43
N THR A 10 -7.88 12.76 -13.08
CA THR A 10 -7.07 13.51 -12.10
C THR A 10 -7.16 12.89 -10.72
N ARG A 11 -8.34 12.41 -10.30
CA ARG A 11 -8.51 11.72 -9.01
C ARG A 11 -7.68 10.43 -8.95
N ARG A 12 -7.74 9.61 -10.00
CA ARG A 12 -6.95 8.36 -10.07
C ARG A 12 -5.46 8.62 -10.13
N LEU A 13 -5.04 9.64 -10.88
CA LEU A 13 -3.64 10.07 -10.92
C LEU A 13 -3.12 10.44 -9.53
N ALA A 14 -3.90 11.21 -8.75
CA ALA A 14 -3.59 11.54 -7.37
C ALA A 14 -3.42 10.29 -6.50
N VAL A 15 -4.33 9.30 -6.62
CA VAL A 15 -4.21 8.02 -5.89
C VAL A 15 -2.91 7.29 -6.22
N VAL A 16 -2.51 7.24 -7.49
CA VAL A 16 -1.27 6.57 -7.89
C VAL A 16 -0.04 7.35 -7.40
N LEU A 17 -0.03 8.68 -7.52
CA LEU A 17 1.09 9.51 -7.06
C LEU A 17 1.33 9.43 -5.54
N MET A 18 0.25 9.39 -4.75
CA MET A 18 0.33 9.32 -3.28
C MET A 18 0.44 7.88 -2.76
N SER A 19 0.37 6.88 -3.65
CA SER A 19 0.38 5.47 -3.25
C SER A 19 1.61 5.00 -2.45
N PRO A 20 2.84 5.52 -2.67
CA PRO A 20 4.01 5.07 -1.91
C PRO A 20 3.86 5.29 -0.39
N ASP A 21 3.25 6.41 0.01
CA ASP A 21 3.04 6.74 1.42
C ASP A 21 2.08 5.75 2.09
N TRP A 22 1.07 5.26 1.36
CA TRP A 22 0.05 4.36 1.90
C TRP A 22 0.44 2.88 1.85
N ILE A 23 1.29 2.50 0.90
CA ILE A 23 1.80 1.13 0.76
C ILE A 23 2.91 0.87 1.78
N GLY A 24 3.61 1.92 2.22
CA GLY A 24 4.64 1.83 3.25
C GLY A 24 5.77 0.90 2.84
N ARG A 25 6.10 -0.06 3.72
CA ARG A 25 7.15 -1.08 3.49
C ARG A 25 6.52 -2.48 3.38
N PRO A 26 5.97 -2.85 2.22
CA PRO A 26 5.24 -4.10 2.07
C PRO A 26 6.17 -5.31 2.07
N LEU A 27 5.74 -6.39 2.70
CA LEU A 27 6.33 -7.73 2.52
C LEU A 27 5.50 -8.49 1.48
N ILE A 28 6.15 -8.97 0.43
CA ILE A 28 5.49 -9.57 -0.75
C ILE A 28 5.95 -11.03 -0.88
N ALA A 29 4.99 -11.92 -1.05
CA ALA A 29 5.23 -13.34 -1.32
C ALA A 29 5.24 -13.61 -2.84
N PRO A 30 5.93 -14.67 -3.30
CA PRO A 30 5.96 -15.04 -4.72
C PRO A 30 4.57 -15.45 -5.23
N PRO A 31 4.32 -15.32 -6.55
CA PRO A 31 3.09 -15.81 -7.16
C PRO A 31 2.98 -17.33 -7.02
N GLY A 32 1.74 -17.84 -6.93
CA GLY A 32 1.47 -19.29 -6.81
C GLY A 32 1.61 -19.86 -5.40
N LEU A 33 1.82 -19.03 -4.37
CA LEU A 33 1.77 -19.47 -2.98
C LEU A 33 0.37 -20.01 -2.64
N SER A 34 0.29 -21.18 -1.99
CA SER A 34 -0.96 -21.75 -1.50
C SER A 34 -1.68 -20.83 -0.51
N ALA A 35 -3.02 -20.80 -0.54
CA ALA A 35 -3.83 -19.96 0.34
C ALA A 35 -3.51 -20.15 1.84
N ASP A 36 -3.33 -21.40 2.29
CA ASP A 36 -3.02 -21.70 3.69
C ASP A 36 -1.70 -21.06 4.15
N ARG A 37 -0.66 -21.13 3.30
CA ARG A 37 0.63 -20.47 3.58
C ARG A 37 0.50 -18.95 3.56
N LEU A 38 -0.31 -18.39 2.68
CA LEU A 38 -0.56 -16.94 2.63
C LEU A 38 -1.22 -16.47 3.94
N THR A 39 -2.24 -17.18 4.39
CA THR A 39 -2.93 -16.89 5.65
C THR A 39 -1.97 -16.99 6.83
N LEU A 40 -1.19 -18.07 6.91
CA LEU A 40 -0.18 -18.27 7.95
C LEU A 40 0.82 -17.10 8.02
N LEU A 41 1.37 -16.66 6.89
CA LEU A 41 2.34 -15.56 6.84
C LEU A 41 1.72 -14.23 7.25
N ARG A 42 0.49 -13.94 6.79
CA ARG A 42 -0.25 -12.73 7.18
C ARG A 42 -0.49 -12.69 8.69
N GLU A 43 -0.94 -13.79 9.27
CA GLU A 43 -1.17 -13.88 10.72
C GLU A 43 0.13 -13.78 11.53
N ALA A 44 1.19 -14.46 11.10
CA ALA A 44 2.48 -14.44 11.77
C ALA A 44 3.07 -13.03 11.81
N LEU A 45 2.98 -12.28 10.71
CA LEU A 45 3.43 -10.89 10.65
C LEU A 45 2.65 -10.00 11.63
N MET A 46 1.31 -10.10 11.64
CA MET A 46 0.48 -9.29 12.53
C MET A 46 0.73 -9.61 14.01
N LYS A 47 0.97 -10.88 14.35
CA LYS A 47 1.38 -11.30 15.70
C LYS A 47 2.73 -10.69 16.08
N ALA A 48 3.73 -10.76 15.19
CA ALA A 48 5.05 -10.18 15.43
C ALA A 48 5.01 -8.65 15.61
N LEU A 49 4.23 -7.94 14.79
CA LEU A 49 4.07 -6.48 14.92
C LEU A 49 3.27 -6.07 16.16
N SER A 50 2.46 -6.98 16.69
CA SER A 50 1.68 -6.76 17.92
C SER A 50 2.46 -7.10 19.19
N ASP A 51 3.60 -7.78 19.06
CA ASP A 51 4.42 -8.26 20.16
C ASP A 51 4.94 -7.11 21.05
N PRO A 52 4.83 -7.22 22.39
CA PRO A 52 5.27 -6.17 23.30
C PRO A 52 6.78 -5.87 23.23
N GLU A 53 7.62 -6.90 23.02
CA GLU A 53 9.07 -6.71 22.90
C GLU A 53 9.41 -5.98 21.60
N PHE A 54 8.74 -6.33 20.50
CA PHE A 54 8.87 -5.60 19.24
C PHE A 54 8.48 -4.12 19.39
N LYS A 55 7.34 -3.83 20.04
CA LYS A 55 6.87 -2.45 20.25
C LYS A 55 7.83 -1.65 21.12
N ALA A 56 8.33 -2.25 22.21
CA ALA A 56 9.30 -1.59 23.08
C ALA A 56 10.60 -1.25 22.33
N GLU A 57 11.08 -2.16 21.49
CA GLU A 57 12.27 -1.92 20.67
C GLU A 57 12.03 -0.88 19.56
N ALA A 58 10.87 -0.92 18.90
CA ALA A 58 10.46 0.09 17.93
C ALA A 58 10.41 1.48 18.56
N GLN A 59 9.84 1.61 19.77
CA GLN A 59 9.79 2.87 20.50
C GLN A 59 11.19 3.38 20.86
N LYS A 60 12.09 2.52 21.36
CA LYS A 60 13.49 2.91 21.65
C LYS A 60 14.22 3.46 20.42
N ARG A 61 13.88 2.94 19.24
CA ARG A 61 14.46 3.35 17.96
C ARG A 61 13.73 4.52 17.30
N ASN A 62 12.68 5.07 17.94
CA ASN A 62 11.77 6.06 17.38
C ASN A 62 11.21 5.63 16.01
N TRP A 63 10.86 4.35 15.88
CA TRP A 63 10.17 3.84 14.70
C TRP A 63 8.67 4.00 14.86
N GLU A 64 8.08 4.77 13.94
CA GLU A 64 6.63 4.83 13.76
C GLU A 64 6.19 3.56 13.02
N VAL A 65 5.50 2.68 13.75
CA VAL A 65 5.02 1.41 13.20
C VAL A 65 3.51 1.43 13.17
N GLU A 66 2.95 1.62 11.98
CA GLU A 66 1.53 1.57 11.68
C GLU A 66 1.25 0.36 10.78
N PRO A 67 0.92 -0.82 11.34
CA PRO A 67 0.66 -2.02 10.55
C PRO A 67 -0.58 -1.87 9.68
N VAL A 68 -0.45 -2.22 8.40
CA VAL A 68 -1.56 -2.39 7.45
C VAL A 68 -1.76 -3.88 7.21
N THR A 69 -3.00 -4.37 7.25
CA THR A 69 -3.26 -5.80 7.04
C THR A 69 -2.95 -6.21 5.59
N GLY A 70 -2.66 -7.49 5.39
CA GLY A 70 -2.41 -8.01 4.05
C GLY A 70 -3.59 -7.84 3.08
N GLN A 71 -4.83 -7.85 3.60
CA GLN A 71 -6.06 -7.61 2.85
C GLN A 71 -6.20 -6.14 2.43
N GLU A 72 -5.95 -5.21 3.35
CA GLU A 72 -5.98 -3.77 3.05
C GLU A 72 -4.88 -3.40 2.05
N LEU A 73 -3.67 -3.92 2.24
CA LEU A 73 -2.56 -3.74 1.33
C LEU A 73 -2.89 -4.25 -0.08
N GLU A 74 -3.53 -5.43 -0.18
CA GLU A 74 -3.97 -5.98 -1.46
C GLU A 74 -5.02 -5.09 -2.14
N ALA A 75 -5.95 -4.53 -1.38
CA ALA A 75 -6.97 -3.61 -1.90
C ALA A 75 -6.34 -2.30 -2.40
N ILE A 76 -5.37 -1.75 -1.67
CA ILE A 76 -4.61 -0.56 -2.09
C ILE A 76 -3.82 -0.87 -3.36
N ALA A 77 -3.07 -1.98 -3.38
CA ALA A 77 -2.28 -2.39 -4.54
C ALA A 77 -3.15 -2.54 -5.81
N LYS A 78 -4.33 -3.15 -5.71
CA LYS A 78 -5.28 -3.24 -6.84
C LYS A 78 -5.74 -1.86 -7.31
N LYS A 79 -6.07 -0.94 -6.40
CA LYS A 79 -6.47 0.43 -6.74
C LYS A 79 -5.36 1.24 -7.41
N VAL A 80 -4.10 0.90 -7.16
CA VAL A 80 -2.92 1.60 -7.69
C VAL A 80 -2.47 1.01 -9.01
N ILE A 81 -2.43 -0.32 -9.13
CA ILE A 81 -1.90 -1.03 -10.31
C ILE A 81 -2.95 -1.12 -11.43
N VAL A 82 -4.23 -1.29 -11.09
CA VAL A 82 -5.30 -1.43 -12.09
C VAL A 82 -5.78 -0.05 -12.55
N GLN A 83 -5.00 0.59 -13.42
CA GLN A 83 -5.33 1.90 -13.99
C GLN A 83 -5.86 1.83 -15.43
N PRO A 84 -6.86 2.65 -15.77
CA PRO A 84 -7.26 2.90 -17.15
C PRO A 84 -6.10 3.43 -18.01
N PRO A 85 -6.07 3.13 -19.33
CA PRO A 85 -4.99 3.54 -20.22
C PRO A 85 -4.72 5.05 -20.25
N ASP A 86 -5.76 5.88 -20.16
CA ASP A 86 -5.68 7.33 -20.13
C ASP A 86 -5.01 7.88 -18.85
N VAL A 87 -5.20 7.21 -17.71
CA VAL A 87 -4.50 7.52 -16.46
C VAL A 87 -3.02 7.17 -16.57
N VAL A 88 -2.69 6.01 -17.17
CA VAL A 88 -1.30 5.59 -17.39
C VAL A 88 -0.57 6.55 -18.33
N GLU A 89 -1.20 6.94 -19.44
CA GLU A 89 -0.62 7.92 -20.37
C GLU A 89 -0.41 9.28 -19.71
N ARG A 90 -1.33 9.70 -18.83
CA ARG A 90 -1.14 10.93 -18.06
C ARG A 90 0.02 10.82 -17.06
N MET A 91 0.16 9.68 -16.38
CA MET A 91 1.25 9.43 -15.44
C MET A 91 2.62 9.46 -16.12
N LYS A 92 2.78 8.82 -17.29
CA LYS A 92 4.02 8.86 -18.07
C LYS A 92 4.47 10.29 -18.35
N LYS A 93 3.54 11.18 -18.71
CA LYS A 93 3.84 12.60 -18.94
C LYS A 93 4.28 13.35 -17.68
N VAL A 94 3.78 12.96 -16.51
CA VAL A 94 4.17 13.56 -15.22
C VAL A 94 5.54 13.06 -14.78
N LEU A 95 5.86 11.78 -14.98
CA LEU A 95 7.14 11.17 -14.59
C LEU A 95 8.29 11.46 -15.57
N ALA A 96 7.99 11.81 -16.82
CA ALA A 96 8.99 12.15 -17.84
C ALA A 96 9.49 13.61 -17.76
N GLN A 97 9.18 14.32 -16.67
CA GLN A 97 9.69 15.65 -16.38
C GLN A 97 10.93 15.60 -15.50
#